data_AF-A0A1Q8QWG9-F1
#
_entry.id   AF-A0A1Q8QWG9-F1
#
_cell.length_a   1.000
_cell.length_b   1.000
_cell.length_c   1.000
_cell.angle_alpha   90.00
_cell.angle_beta   90.00
_cell.angle_gamma   90.00
#
_symmetry.space_group_name_H-M   'P 1'
#
loop_
_entity.id
_entity.type
_entity.pdbx_description
1 polymer ?
#
loop_
_entity_poly.entity_id
_entity_poly.type
_entity_poly.pdbx_seq_one_letter_code
_entity_poly.pdbx_strand_id
1 'polypeptide(L)' 'MDAIGVSHKPGEKKGFHSFRRSLGTWMLENEVPLDTIKEVLGHSHMNSSRPYLSTNLEKLKNCSLSLDGIEVTREELMR' A
#
# COMPACT_ATOMS: atom_id res chain seq x y z
N MET A 1 12.81 24.55 -7.81
CA MET A 1 12.19 23.35 -8.41
C MET A 1 10.72 23.42 -8.05
N ASP A 2 10.01 24.35 -8.67
CA ASP A 2 8.62 24.73 -8.35
C ASP A 2 7.69 24.36 -9.51
N ALA A 3 7.91 23.19 -10.12
CA ALA A 3 7.25 22.85 -11.38
C ALA A 3 5.91 22.10 -11.26
N ILE A 4 5.48 21.61 -10.08
CA ILE A 4 4.21 20.85 -9.93
C ILE A 4 3.51 21.11 -8.57
N GLY A 5 3.66 22.29 -7.96
CA GLY A 5 2.98 22.60 -6.69
C GLY A 5 3.40 21.75 -5.48
N VAL A 6 4.50 20.99 -5.59
CA VAL A 6 5.06 20.22 -4.48
C VAL A 6 5.87 21.17 -3.61
N SER A 7 5.26 21.67 -2.53
CA SER A 7 5.98 22.47 -1.52
C SER A 7 6.95 21.57 -0.75
N HIS A 8 8.22 21.95 -0.65
CA HIS A 8 9.22 21.28 0.20
C HIS A 8 9.45 22.09 1.47
N LYS A 9 9.11 21.55 2.64
CA LYS A 9 9.52 22.12 3.93
C LYS A 9 10.89 21.56 4.35
N PRO A 10 11.74 22.35 5.01
CA PRO A 10 13.01 21.86 5.56
C PRO A 10 12.77 20.65 6.48
N GLY A 11 13.47 19.54 6.23
CA GLY A 11 13.31 18.28 6.98
C GLY A 11 12.32 17.28 6.39
N GLU A 12 11.52 17.65 5.38
CA GLU A 12 10.67 16.69 4.68
C GLU A 12 11.48 15.82 3.72
N LYS A 13 11.31 14.50 3.83
CA LYS A 13 11.86 13.53 2.87
C LYS A 13 11.01 13.52 1.58
N LYS A 14 10.88 14.66 0.90
CA LYS A 14 10.27 14.76 -0.43
C LYS A 14 11.38 14.57 -1.46
N GLY A 15 11.56 13.35 -1.93
CA GLY A 15 12.60 13.00 -2.91
C GLY A 15 12.18 11.79 -3.73
N PHE A 16 13.09 11.24 -4.52
CA PHE A 16 12.80 10.11 -5.43
C PHE A 16 12.24 8.88 -4.69
N HIS A 17 12.64 8.65 -3.43
CA HIS A 17 12.05 7.61 -2.59
C HIS A 17 10.54 7.82 -2.40
N SER A 18 10.11 9.04 -2.11
CA SER A 18 8.69 9.38 -1.90
C SER A 18 7.91 9.34 -3.20
N PHE A 19 8.50 9.77 -4.31
CA PHE A 19 7.94 9.58 -5.65
C PHE A 19 7.72 8.09 -5.96
N ARG A 20 8.74 7.25 -5.74
CA ARG A 20 8.68 5.80 -5.93
C ARG A 20 7.57 5.17 -5.08
N ARG A 21 7.37 5.67 -3.84
CA ARG A 21 6.27 5.23 -2.97
C ARG A 21 4.92 5.60 -3.57
N SER A 22 4.72 6.86 -3.95
CA SER A 22 3.46 7.33 -4.54
C SER A 22 3.11 6.59 -5.83
N LEU A 23 4.09 6.38 -6.71
CA LEU A 23 3.90 5.63 -7.96
C LEU A 23 3.46 4.18 -7.69
N GLY A 24 4.15 3.48 -6.78
CA GLY A 24 3.78 2.10 -6.42
C GLY A 24 2.37 1.99 -5.83
N THR A 25 1.98 2.94 -4.97
CA THR A 25 0.62 3.00 -4.42
C THR A 25 -0.41 3.23 -5.54
N TRP A 26 -0.19 4.22 -6.41
CA TRP A 26 -1.12 4.53 -7.50
C TRP A 26 -1.30 3.35 -8.47
N MET A 27 -0.21 2.68 -8.86
CA MET A 27 -0.30 1.48 -9.72
C MET A 27 -1.08 0.36 -9.03
N LEU A 28 -0.86 0.13 -7.74
CA LEU A 28 -1.58 -0.89 -6.98
C LEU A 28 -3.07 -0.57 -6.86
N GLU A 29 -3.43 0.69 -6.63
CA GLU A 29 -4.82 1.15 -6.58
C GLU A 29 -5.52 0.87 -7.91
N ASN A 30 -4.87 1.17 -9.03
CA ASN A 30 -5.35 0.92 -10.40
C ASN A 30 -5.21 -0.54 -10.88
N GLU A 31 -5.09 -1.49 -9.94
CA GLU A 31 -5.11 -2.93 -10.23
C GLU A 31 -4.00 -3.41 -11.17
N VAL A 32 -2.89 -2.66 -11.25
CA VAL A 32 -1.72 -3.14 -11.99
C VAL A 32 -1.16 -4.38 -11.29
N PRO A 33 -0.89 -5.47 -12.04
CA PRO A 33 -0.29 -6.68 -11.48
C PRO A 33 1.01 -6.42 -10.70
N LEU A 34 1.19 -7.13 -9.58
CA LEU A 34 2.32 -6.91 -8.66
C LEU A 34 3.70 -7.19 -9.29
N ASP A 35 3.75 -8.12 -10.23
CA ASP A 35 4.90 -8.43 -11.08
C ASP A 35 5.28 -7.23 -11.95
N THR A 36 4.31 -6.60 -12.62
CA THR A 36 4.54 -5.38 -13.40
C THR A 36 5.01 -4.22 -12.51
N ILE A 37 4.39 -4.02 -11.34
CA ILE A 37 4.82 -2.99 -10.38
C ILE A 37 6.26 -3.26 -9.91
N LYS A 38 6.61 -4.53 -9.67
CA LYS A 38 7.97 -4.92 -9.27
C LYS A 38 9.00 -4.57 -10.36
N GLU A 39 8.70 -4.87 -11.61
CA GLU A 39 9.56 -4.55 -12.76
C GLU A 39 9.75 -3.05 -12.91
N VAL A 40 8.65 -2.27 -12.90
CA VAL A 40 8.69 -0.80 -13.04
C VAL A 40 9.48 -0.13 -11.91
N LEU A 41 9.36 -0.64 -10.67
CA LEU A 41 10.07 -0.08 -9.51
C LEU A 41 11.50 -0.64 -9.34
N GLY A 42 11.93 -1.56 -10.22
CA GLY A 42 13.26 -2.17 -10.17
C GLY A 42 13.50 -2.99 -8.90
N HIS A 43 12.46 -3.57 -8.32
CA HIS A 43 12.56 -4.29 -7.05
C HIS A 43 12.99 -5.75 -7.28
N SER A 44 14.17 -6.15 -6.78
CA SER A 44 14.63 -7.55 -6.86
C SER A 44 13.87 -8.50 -5.93
N HIS A 45 13.25 -7.99 -4.85
CA HIS A 45 12.54 -8.79 -3.83
C HIS A 45 11.11 -8.27 -3.57
N MET A 46 10.12 -9.16 -3.49
CA MET A 46 8.71 -8.83 -3.21
C MET A 46 8.47 -8.15 -1.85
N ASN A 47 9.44 -8.19 -0.92
CA ASN A 47 9.28 -7.57 0.38
C ASN A 47 9.18 -6.04 0.32
N SER A 48 9.67 -5.39 -0.74
CA SER A 48 9.59 -3.94 -0.92
C SER A 48 8.24 -3.45 -1.46
N SER A 49 7.35 -4.34 -1.92
CA SER A 49 5.97 -4.00 -2.32
C SER A 49 4.95 -4.19 -1.19
N ARG A 50 5.32 -4.88 -0.10
CA ARG A 50 4.49 -5.03 1.12
C ARG A 50 3.90 -3.72 1.68
N PRO A 51 4.64 -2.59 1.71
CA PRO A 51 4.11 -1.34 2.25
C PRO A 51 2.93 -0.77 1.45
N TYR A 52 2.74 -1.19 0.20
CA TYR A 52 1.62 -0.74 -0.64
C TYR A 52 0.38 -1.63 -0.43
N LEU A 53 0.61 -2.94 -0.24
CA LEU A 53 -0.47 -3.89 0.00
C LEU A 53 -1.16 -3.64 1.33
N SER A 54 -0.39 -3.27 2.37
CA SER A 54 -0.93 -2.97 3.71
C SER A 54 -1.76 -1.69 3.77
N THR A 55 -1.65 -0.78 2.80
CA THR A 55 -2.38 0.49 2.80
C THR A 55 -3.74 0.41 2.13
N ASN A 56 -4.00 -0.62 1.32
CA ASN A 56 -5.27 -0.76 0.60
C ASN A 56 -6.24 -1.63 1.41
N LEU A 57 -6.94 -1.02 2.37
CA LEU A 57 -7.89 -1.69 3.26
C LEU A 57 -9.00 -2.43 2.49
N GLU A 58 -9.48 -1.85 1.39
CA GLU A 58 -10.53 -2.45 0.57
C GLU A 58 -10.09 -3.77 -0.06
N LYS A 59 -8.87 -3.80 -0.64
CA LYS A 59 -8.30 -5.03 -1.19
C LYS A 59 -7.91 -6.04 -0.11
N LEU A 60 -7.52 -5.58 1.08
CA LEU A 60 -7.23 -6.48 2.21
C LEU A 60 -8.48 -7.24 2.67
N LYS A 61 -9.67 -6.65 2.59
CA LYS A 61 -10.93 -7.36 2.90
C LYS A 61 -11.14 -8.55 1.98
N ASN A 62 -10.77 -8.46 0.70
CA ASN A 62 -10.89 -9.57 -0.25
C ASN A 62 -9.96 -10.75 0.10
N CYS A 63 -8.90 -10.51 0.85
CA CYS A 63 -8.00 -11.56 1.34
C CYS A 63 -8.33 -12.03 2.75
N SER A 64 -9.33 -11.44 3.41
CA SER A 64 -9.72 -11.84 4.75
C SER A 64 -10.42 -13.20 4.71
N LEU A 65 -10.08 -14.07 5.66
CA LEU A 65 -10.78 -15.33 5.84
C LEU A 65 -12.07 -15.06 6.63
N SER A 66 -13.15 -15.76 6.26
CA SER A 66 -14.38 -15.74 7.05
C SER A 66 -14.14 -16.26 8.47
N LEU A 67 -14.95 -15.79 9.42
CA LEU A 67 -14.97 -16.30 10.79
C LEU A 67 -15.89 -17.52 10.95
N ASP A 68 -16.35 -18.12 9.85
CA ASP A 68 -17.19 -19.31 9.87
C ASP A 68 -16.50 -20.44 10.66
N GLY A 69 -17.19 -20.96 11.68
CA GLY A 69 -16.66 -21.99 12.58
C GLY A 69 -15.81 -21.47 13.76
N ILE A 70 -15.52 -20.17 13.81
CA ILE A 70 -14.86 -19.48 14.93
C ILE A 70 -15.66 -18.24 15.37
N GLU A 71 -16.99 -18.37 15.35
CA GLU A 71 -17.90 -17.28 15.69
C GLU A 71 -17.59 -16.71 17.07
N VAL A 72 -17.60 -15.37 17.16
CA VAL A 72 -17.33 -14.68 18.42
C VAL A 72 -18.54 -14.86 19.34
N THR A 73 -18.45 -15.77 20.31
CA THR A 73 -19.55 -16.05 21.25
C THR A 73 -19.57 -15.13 22.46
N ARG A 74 -18.53 -14.30 22.64
CA ARG A 74 -18.42 -13.35 23.76
C ARG A 74 -18.86 -11.95 23.32
N GLU A 75 -19.98 -11.50 23.86
CA GLU A 75 -20.58 -10.19 23.58
C GLU A 75 -19.62 -9.01 23.88
N GLU A 76 -18.71 -9.17 24.84
CA GLU A 76 -17.71 -8.17 25.21
C GLU A 76 -16.67 -7.87 24.09
N LEU A 77 -16.51 -8.78 23.12
CA LEU A 77 -15.56 -8.65 22.01
C LEU A 77 -16.19 -8.07 20.73
N MET A 78 -17.49 -7.80 20.72
CA MET A 78 -18.21 -7.25 19.56
C MET A 78 -18.31 -5.71 19.57
N ARG A 79 -17.55 -5.04 20.44
CA ARG A 79 -17.64 -3.59 20.68
C ARG A 79 -16.51 -2.80 20.02
#